data_AF-A0A552G825-F1
#
_entry.id   AF-A0A552G825-F1
#
_cell.length_a   1.000
_cell.length_b   1.000
_cell.length_c   1.000
_cell.angle_alpha   90.00
_cell.angle_beta   90.00
_cell.angle_gamma   90.00
#
_symmetry.space_group_name_H-M   'P 1'
#
loop_
_entity.id
_entity.type
_entity.pdbx_description
1 polymer ?
#
loop_
_entity_poly.entity_id
_entity_poly.type
_entity_poly.pdbx_seq_one_letter_code
_entity_poly.pdbx_strand_id
1 'polypeptide(L)'
;MGEDKTAREINRVTEELFQALPREKKTFTCDNGKEFSSHQELSRKLDVDIYFANPYHSWERGLNEPTNGLLRQFFPKGTNLKIVKPEEVKRVVNLINNRPRKCLDYRTQFEVFYGIGSDSDAIQI
;
A
#
# COMPACT_ATOMS: atom_id res chain seq x y z
N MET A 1 26.60 9.76 -0.40
CA MET A 1 26.67 8.55 0.46
C MET A 1 25.38 8.31 1.27
N GLY A 2 24.21 8.80 0.82
CA GLY A 2 22.93 8.73 1.55
C GLY A 2 21.79 8.00 0.84
N GLU A 3 21.95 7.62 -0.44
CA GLU A 3 20.90 6.94 -1.22
C GLU A 3 20.77 5.44 -0.86
N ASP A 4 21.90 4.75 -0.60
CA ASP A 4 21.92 3.30 -0.28
C ASP A 4 21.21 2.92 1.03
N LYS A 5 21.28 3.79 2.06
CA LYS A 5 20.64 3.51 3.35
C LYS A 5 19.13 3.55 3.23
N THR A 6 18.60 4.50 2.47
CA THR A 6 17.16 4.68 2.25
C THR A 6 16.57 3.50 1.46
N ALA A 7 17.24 3.06 0.39
CA ALA A 7 16.78 1.92 -0.41
C ALA A 7 16.80 0.60 0.38
N ARG A 8 17.85 0.37 1.18
CA ARG A 8 17.93 -0.82 2.05
C ARG A 8 16.87 -0.83 3.14
N GLU A 9 16.64 0.32 3.78
CA GLU A 9 15.62 0.42 4.83
C GLU A 9 14.22 0.22 4.25
N ILE A 10 13.95 0.76 3.05
CA ILE A 10 12.70 0.51 2.33
C ILE A 10 12.55 -0.97 2.00
N ASN A 11 13.58 -1.62 1.43
CA ASN A 11 13.53 -3.05 1.15
C ASN A 11 13.23 -3.88 2.42
N ARG A 12 13.86 -3.56 3.56
CA ARG A 12 13.62 -4.25 4.83
C ARG A 12 12.17 -4.11 5.28
N VAL A 13 11.64 -2.88 5.29
CA VAL A 13 10.26 -2.64 5.72
C VAL A 13 9.27 -3.27 4.72
N THR A 14 9.54 -3.20 3.43
CA THR A 14 8.72 -3.85 2.40
C THR A 14 8.71 -5.36 2.60
N GLU A 15 9.84 -5.98 2.90
CA GLU A 15 9.94 -7.41 3.18
C GLU A 15 9.10 -7.81 4.39
N GLU A 16 9.26 -7.12 5.52
CA GLU A 16 8.48 -7.34 6.75
C GLU A 16 6.97 -7.22 6.49
N LEU A 17 6.55 -6.20 5.74
CA LEU A 17 5.15 -5.99 5.40
C LEU A 17 4.63 -7.07 4.44
N PHE A 18 5.41 -7.45 3.42
CA PHE A 18 5.01 -8.47 2.45
C PHE A 18 4.83 -9.84 3.11
N GLN A 19 5.72 -10.22 4.05
CA GLN A 19 5.61 -11.48 4.78
C GLN A 19 4.39 -11.51 5.71
N ALA A 20 4.01 -10.37 6.29
CA ALA A 20 2.87 -10.28 7.21
C ALA A 20 1.48 -10.37 6.52
N LEU A 21 1.42 -10.20 5.20
CA LEU A 21 0.15 -10.25 4.47
C LEU A 21 -0.35 -11.71 4.31
N PRO A 22 -1.66 -11.97 4.43
CA PRO A 22 -2.26 -13.31 4.52
C PRO A 22 -2.36 -14.10 3.20
N ARG A 23 -2.10 -13.46 2.05
CA ARG A 23 -2.29 -14.05 0.71
C ARG A 23 -0.97 -14.19 -0.03
N GLU A 24 -0.90 -15.12 -0.97
CA GLU A 24 0.21 -15.19 -1.93
C GLU A 24 0.23 -13.95 -2.81
N LYS A 25 1.42 -13.38 -3.01
CA LYS A 25 1.64 -12.20 -3.84
C LYS A 25 2.36 -12.68 -5.08
N LYS A 26 1.85 -12.29 -6.24
CA LYS A 26 2.44 -12.69 -7.53
C LYS A 26 3.41 -11.63 -8.04
N THR A 27 3.03 -10.37 -7.88
CA THR A 27 3.73 -9.24 -8.46
C THR A 27 3.73 -8.05 -7.51
N PHE A 28 4.69 -7.15 -7.69
CA PHE A 28 4.77 -5.88 -6.97
C PHE A 28 5.08 -4.74 -7.95
N THR A 29 4.21 -3.73 -8.00
CA THR A 29 4.35 -2.61 -8.95
C THR A 29 4.87 -1.36 -8.25
N CYS A 30 6.02 -0.86 -8.66
CA CYS A 30 6.70 0.33 -8.14
C CYS A 30 6.63 1.51 -9.11
N ASP A 31 6.96 2.70 -8.61
CA ASP A 31 7.25 3.86 -9.44
C ASP A 31 8.74 3.91 -9.68
N ASN A 32 9.17 4.78 -10.60
CA ASN A 32 10.59 5.00 -10.89
C ASN A 32 11.29 5.83 -9.80
N GLY A 33 10.81 5.78 -8.56
CA GLY A 33 11.46 6.36 -7.39
C GLY A 33 12.83 5.72 -7.16
N LYS A 34 13.83 6.54 -6.81
CA LYS A 34 15.19 6.07 -6.55
C LYS A 34 15.28 5.16 -5.32
N GLU A 35 14.32 5.28 -4.42
CA GLU A 35 14.11 4.38 -3.29
C GLU A 35 14.01 2.90 -3.68
N PHE A 36 13.51 2.59 -4.88
CA PHE A 36 13.38 1.23 -5.39
C PHE A 36 14.54 0.79 -6.29
N SER A 37 15.66 1.51 -6.26
CA SER A 37 16.88 1.16 -7.02
C SER A 37 17.41 -0.24 -6.68
N SER A 38 17.17 -0.73 -5.45
CA SER A 38 17.56 -2.08 -4.99
C SER A 38 16.45 -3.14 -5.15
N HIS A 39 15.48 -2.93 -6.07
CA HIS A 39 14.36 -3.85 -6.30
C HIS A 39 14.79 -5.28 -6.70
N GLN A 40 15.91 -5.45 -7.40
CA GLN A 40 16.39 -6.79 -7.80
C GLN A 40 16.73 -7.68 -6.59
N GLU A 41 17.19 -7.09 -5.48
CA GLU A 41 17.40 -7.82 -4.23
C GLU A 41 16.06 -8.19 -3.59
N LEU A 42 15.12 -7.24 -3.59
CA LEU A 42 13.79 -7.43 -3.03
C LEU A 42 12.99 -8.51 -3.76
N SER A 43 13.02 -8.51 -5.10
CA SER A 43 12.37 -9.52 -5.95
C SER A 43 12.87 -10.93 -5.63
N ARG A 44 14.19 -11.12 -5.50
CA ARG A 44 14.79 -12.41 -5.14
C ARG A 44 14.44 -12.88 -3.73
N LYS A 45 14.35 -11.97 -2.77
CA LYS A 45 14.01 -12.31 -1.37
C LYS A 45 12.54 -12.68 -1.20
N LEU A 46 11.67 -11.99 -1.92
CA LEU A 46 10.22 -12.18 -1.82
C LEU A 46 9.68 -13.23 -2.79
N ASP A 47 10.50 -13.67 -3.75
CA ASP A 47 10.09 -14.55 -4.86
C ASP A 47 8.88 -13.98 -5.62
N VAL A 48 8.95 -12.68 -5.94
CA VAL A 48 7.90 -11.95 -6.68
C VAL A 48 8.48 -11.13 -7.82
N ASP A 49 7.72 -11.02 -8.91
CA ASP A 49 8.08 -10.16 -10.04
C ASP A 49 7.81 -8.69 -9.71
N ILE A 50 8.84 -7.85 -9.84
CA ILE A 50 8.73 -6.41 -9.61
C ILE A 50 8.65 -5.67 -10.95
N TYR A 51 7.58 -4.89 -11.14
CA TYR A 51 7.35 -4.08 -12.33
C TYR A 51 7.41 -2.60 -12.01
N PHE A 52 7.85 -1.81 -12.98
CA PHE A 52 7.89 -0.35 -12.88
C PHE A 52 6.89 0.26 -13.86
N ALA A 53 6.18 1.31 -13.40
CA ALA A 53 5.36 2.09 -14.30
C ALA A 53 6.23 2.78 -15.36
N ASN A 54 5.77 2.76 -16.61
CA ASN A 54 6.41 3.45 -17.72
C ASN A 54 6.47 4.97 -17.46
N PRO A 55 7.53 5.67 -17.92
CA PRO A 55 7.63 7.12 -17.75
C PRO A 55 6.41 7.84 -18.33
N TYR A 56 5.79 8.72 -17.56
CA TYR A 56 4.55 9.45 -17.93
C TYR A 56 3.26 8.61 -18.00
N HIS A 57 3.30 7.33 -17.61
CA HIS A 57 2.14 6.43 -17.56
C HIS A 57 1.59 6.25 -16.14
N SER A 58 1.22 7.34 -15.48
CA SER A 58 0.72 7.31 -14.09
C SER A 58 -0.53 6.44 -13.89
N TRP A 59 -1.31 6.20 -14.94
CA TRP A 59 -2.50 5.35 -14.92
C TRP A 59 -2.21 3.85 -14.71
N GLU A 60 -0.98 3.39 -14.99
CA GLU A 60 -0.55 2.03 -14.65
C GLU A 60 -0.53 1.79 -13.12
N ARG A 61 -0.65 2.88 -12.35
CA ARG A 61 -0.80 2.91 -10.89
C ARG A 61 -2.07 3.64 -10.47
N GLY A 62 -3.18 3.40 -11.17
CA GLY A 62 -4.43 4.15 -11.00
C GLY A 62 -5.00 4.20 -9.57
N LEU A 63 -4.63 3.28 -8.67
CA LEU A 63 -5.04 3.29 -7.26
C LEU A 63 -4.16 4.13 -6.33
N ASN A 64 -2.94 4.47 -6.74
CA ASN A 64 -1.99 5.15 -5.85
C ASN A 64 -2.41 6.60 -5.58
N GLU A 65 -2.86 7.33 -6.61
CA GLU A 65 -3.32 8.71 -6.44
C GLU A 65 -4.58 8.81 -5.55
N PRO A 66 -5.65 8.03 -5.75
CA PRO A 66 -6.78 8.00 -4.83
C PRO A 66 -6.39 7.66 -3.39
N THR A 67 -5.51 6.67 -3.20
CA THR A 67 -5.08 6.22 -1.87
C THR A 67 -4.23 7.29 -1.16
N ASN A 68 -3.30 7.91 -1.88
CA ASN A 68 -2.52 9.03 -1.37
C ASN A 68 -3.43 10.23 -1.03
N GLY A 69 -4.44 10.50 -1.85
CA GLY A 69 -5.44 11.53 -1.59
C GLY A 69 -6.18 11.32 -0.26
N LEU A 70 -6.49 10.07 0.11
CA LEU A 70 -7.11 9.77 1.40
C LEU A 70 -6.17 10.00 2.57
N LEU A 71 -4.90 9.58 2.45
CA LEU A 71 -3.89 9.87 3.47
C LEU A 71 -3.72 11.38 3.67
N ARG A 72 -3.81 12.18 2.59
CA ARG A 72 -3.73 13.65 2.64
C ARG A 72 -4.91 14.32 3.36
N GLN A 73 -6.05 13.64 3.53
CA GLN A 73 -7.14 14.15 4.37
C GLN A 73 -6.75 14.18 5.85
N PHE A 74 -5.83 13.30 6.28
CA PHE A 74 -5.34 13.22 7.67
C PHE A 74 -3.97 13.88 7.86
N PHE A 75 -3.12 13.81 6.83
CA PHE A 75 -1.79 14.41 6.81
C PHE A 75 -1.66 15.39 5.63
N PRO A 76 -2.18 16.62 5.77
CA PRO A 76 -2.13 17.63 4.73
C PRO A 76 -0.73 17.87 4.16
N LYS A 77 -0.66 18.50 3.00
CA LYS A 77 0.63 18.88 2.41
C LYS A 77 1.39 19.80 3.37
N GLY A 78 2.65 19.49 3.65
CA GLY A 78 3.49 20.22 4.61
C GLY A 78 3.51 19.62 6.02
N THR A 79 2.71 18.60 6.33
CA THR A 79 2.84 17.86 7.60
C THR A 79 4.23 17.24 7.71
N ASN A 80 4.93 17.54 8.81
CA ASN A 80 6.19 16.90 9.14
C ASN A 80 5.92 15.46 9.61
N LEU A 81 6.02 14.49 8.71
CA LEU A 81 5.78 13.08 9.02
C LEU A 81 6.77 12.49 10.03
N LYS A 82 7.93 13.13 10.26
CA LYS A 82 8.93 12.64 11.23
C LYS A 82 8.47 12.74 12.68
N ILE A 83 7.51 13.64 12.97
CA ILE A 83 6.95 13.81 14.32
C ILE A 83 5.58 13.13 14.47
N VAL A 84 5.05 12.56 13.38
CA VAL A 84 3.80 11.81 13.43
C VAL A 84 4.09 10.49 14.14
N LYS A 85 3.32 10.24 15.19
CA LYS A 85 3.43 9.04 16.00
C LYS A 85 3.04 7.80 15.18
N PRO A 86 3.78 6.67 15.26
CA PRO A 86 3.41 5.44 14.57
C PRO A 86 1.98 4.96 14.85
N GLU A 87 1.48 5.19 16.06
CA GLU A 87 0.12 4.84 16.47
C GLU A 87 -0.93 5.65 15.70
N GLU A 88 -0.63 6.91 15.39
CA GLU A 88 -1.51 7.77 14.61
C GLU A 88 -1.55 7.33 13.15
N VAL A 89 -0.40 6.95 12.58
CA VAL A 89 -0.34 6.36 11.23
C VAL A 89 -1.19 5.09 11.17
N LYS A 90 -1.02 4.18 12.14
CA LYS A 90 -1.82 2.95 12.24
C LYS A 90 -3.31 3.23 12.34
N ARG A 91 -3.71 4.20 13.17
CA ARG A 91 -5.10 4.63 13.33
C ARG A 91 -5.69 5.10 12.00
N VAL A 92 -4.97 5.97 11.28
CA VAL A 92 -5.41 6.49 9.97
C VAL A 92 -5.50 5.38 8.93
N VAL A 93 -4.51 4.49 8.84
CA VAL A 93 -4.53 3.34 7.93
C VAL A 93 -5.72 2.42 8.23
N ASN A 94 -6.01 2.16 9.51
CA ASN A 94 -7.19 1.39 9.91
C ASN A 94 -8.50 2.06 9.48
N LEU A 95 -8.63 3.38 9.65
CA LEU A 95 -9.82 4.11 9.20
C LEU A 95 -10.00 4.04 7.68
N ILE A 96 -8.91 4.13 6.91
CA ILE A 96 -8.96 4.04 5.45
C ILE A 96 -9.36 2.62 5.02
N ASN A 97 -8.73 1.60 5.59
CA ASN A 97 -8.98 0.19 5.22
C ASN A 97 -10.38 -0.29 5.62
N ASN A 98 -10.94 0.26 6.70
CA ASN A 98 -12.30 -0.03 7.17
C ASN A 98 -13.36 0.95 6.63
N ARG A 99 -13.02 1.79 5.64
CA ARG A 99 -14.01 2.66 4.99
C ARG A 99 -14.76 1.88 3.89
N PRO A 100 -16.11 1.77 3.96
CA PRO A 100 -16.94 1.20 2.90
C PRO A 100 -16.66 1.84 1.53
N ARG A 101 -16.56 1.02 0.47
CA ARG A 101 -16.34 1.50 -0.90
C ARG A 101 -17.49 1.09 -1.81
N LYS A 102 -18.07 2.05 -2.53
CA LYS A 102 -19.13 1.77 -3.51
C LYS A 102 -18.70 0.78 -4.60
N CYS A 103 -17.43 0.82 -5.02
CA CYS A 103 -16.89 -0.13 -6.00
C CYS A 103 -16.66 -1.55 -5.46
N LEU A 104 -16.86 -1.77 -4.16
CA LEU A 104 -16.78 -3.07 -3.50
C LEU A 104 -18.16 -3.45 -2.89
N ASP A 105 -19.25 -3.00 -3.51
CA ASP A 105 -20.62 -3.20 -3.01
C ASP A 105 -20.80 -2.77 -1.55
N TYR A 106 -20.19 -1.63 -1.21
CA TYR A 106 -20.16 -1.06 0.14
C TYR A 106 -19.42 -1.90 1.20
N ARG A 107 -18.72 -2.96 0.81
CA ARG A 107 -17.75 -3.63 1.67
C ARG A 107 -16.50 -2.76 1.87
N THR A 108 -15.79 -3.02 2.95
CA THR A 108 -14.50 -2.41 3.25
C THR A 108 -13.36 -3.11 2.52
N GLN A 109 -12.25 -2.40 2.33
CA GLN A 109 -11.05 -2.98 1.72
C GLN A 109 -10.50 -4.10 2.60
N PHE A 110 -10.58 -3.95 3.92
CA PHE A 110 -10.19 -4.97 4.89
C PHE A 110 -10.99 -6.26 4.73
N GLU A 111 -12.31 -6.17 4.66
CA GLU A 111 -13.21 -7.32 4.46
C GLU A 111 -12.88 -8.09 3.19
N VAL A 112 -12.81 -7.40 2.05
CA VAL A 112 -12.52 -8.04 0.76
C VAL A 112 -11.13 -8.67 0.75
N PHE A 113 -10.14 -7.99 1.35
CA PHE A 113 -8.76 -8.46 1.37
C PHE A 113 -8.55 -9.69 2.26
N TYR A 114 -9.14 -9.71 3.45
CA TYR A 114 -9.05 -10.86 4.37
C TYR A 114 -10.12 -11.93 4.12
N GLY A 115 -11.05 -11.70 3.19
CA GLY A 115 -12.20 -12.60 2.99
C GLY A 115 -13.14 -12.62 4.20
N ILE A 116 -13.17 -11.54 4.98
CA ILE A 116 -14.03 -11.38 6.14
C ILE A 116 -15.32 -10.71 5.64
N GLY A 117 -16.47 -11.30 5.89
CA GLY A 117 -17.77 -10.80 5.45
C GLY A 117 -18.68 -11.95 5.07
N SER A 118 -19.78 -12.06 5.82
CA SER A 118 -20.80 -13.10 5.73
C SER A 118 -21.42 -13.15 4.33
N ASP A 119 -21.51 -14.33 3.73
CA ASP A 119 -22.36 -14.61 2.56
C ASP A 119 -23.87 -14.43 2.85
N SER A 120 -24.26 -13.82 3.99
CA SER A 120 -25.63 -13.79 4.49
C SER A 120 -26.31 -12.41 4.52
N ASP A 121 -25.60 -11.32 4.19
CA ASP A 121 -26.20 -9.96 4.25
C ASP A 121 -26.66 -9.44 2.88
N ALA A 122 -26.88 -10.33 1.91
CA ALA A 122 -27.72 -10.06 0.75
C ALA A 122 -29.21 -10.07 1.15
N ILE A 123 -29.59 -9.26 2.14
CA ILE A 123 -31.00 -8.94 2.43
C ILE A 123 -31.29 -7.59 1.78
N GLN A 124 -31.77 -7.68 0.54
CA GLN A 124 -33.00 -7.07 0.07
C GLN A 124 -33.34 -5.69 0.66
N ILE A 125 -33.07 -4.63 -0.11
CA ILE A 125 -33.93 -3.44 -0.24
C ILE A 125 -34.01 -3.09 -1.72
#